data_AF-A0A924TFA9-F1
#
_entry.id   AF-A0A924TFA9-F1
#
_cell.length_a   1.000
_cell.length_b   1.000
_cell.length_c   1.000
_cell.angle_alpha   90.00
_cell.angle_beta   90.00
_cell.angle_gamma   90.00
#
_symmetry.space_group_name_H-M   'P 1'
#
loop_
_entity.id
_entity.type
_entity.pdbx_description
1 polymer ?
#
loop_
_entity_poly.entity_id
_entity_poly.type
_entity_poly.pdbx_seq_one_letter_code
_entity_poly.pdbx_strand_id
1 'polypeptide(L)'
;MLKEVGASGQISLGKKYAGQLFDMVFYPDGRLKLVPMKAVPTVREGPAFQDADVAAAGHASVHAVHESARTYRVGDGWLTSERLAARKAAYERTPDHINAAHNQWALDNQDAIEAMNQRMANIGSMGTRIHDKRQAKLQPKAVVASDSLKKA
;
A
#
# COMPACT_ATOMS: atom_id res chain seq x y z
N MET A 1 -1.96 -16.02 -37.08
CA MET A 1 -1.52 -14.64 -37.35
C MET A 1 -0.54 -14.24 -36.25
N LEU A 2 0.66 -13.82 -36.61
CA LEU A 2 1.64 -13.33 -35.64
C LEU A 2 1.25 -11.92 -35.20
N LYS A 3 1.40 -11.63 -33.91
CA LYS A 3 1.17 -10.31 -33.34
C LYS A 3 2.49 -9.82 -32.76
N GLU A 4 2.86 -8.60 -33.10
CA GLU A 4 4.01 -7.96 -32.50
C GLU A 4 3.73 -7.59 -31.05
N VAL A 5 4.78 -7.67 -30.24
CA VAL A 5 4.78 -7.25 -28.85
C VAL A 5 5.33 -5.82 -28.81
N GLY A 6 4.60 -4.89 -28.18
CA GLY A 6 5.05 -3.52 -28.04
C GLY A 6 6.28 -3.39 -27.14
N ALA A 7 6.94 -2.24 -27.15
CA ALA A 7 8.16 -1.99 -26.37
C ALA A 7 8.01 -2.24 -24.85
N SER A 8 6.78 -2.20 -24.33
CA SER A 8 6.44 -2.48 -22.92
C SER A 8 6.11 -3.96 -22.64
N GLY A 9 6.21 -4.86 -23.62
CA GLY A 9 5.77 -6.24 -23.48
C GLY A 9 4.28 -6.46 -23.74
N GLN A 10 3.53 -5.44 -24.16
CA GLN A 10 2.09 -5.52 -24.38
C GLN A 10 1.74 -6.22 -25.71
N ILE A 11 0.80 -7.17 -25.68
CA ILE A 11 0.27 -7.86 -26.85
C ILE A 11 -1.26 -7.75 -26.93
N SER A 12 -1.79 -7.45 -28.11
CA SER A 12 -3.24 -7.33 -28.34
C SER A 12 -3.83 -8.65 -28.84
N LEU A 13 -4.64 -9.32 -28.01
CA LEU A 13 -5.29 -10.61 -28.32
C LEU A 13 -6.58 -10.49 -29.16
N GLY A 14 -7.06 -9.26 -29.38
CA GLY A 14 -8.27 -8.98 -30.14
C GLY A 14 -9.55 -8.94 -29.30
N LYS A 15 -10.67 -8.54 -29.92
CA LYS A 15 -11.95 -8.24 -29.24
C LYS A 15 -12.57 -9.45 -28.53
N LYS A 16 -12.32 -10.68 -29.00
CA LYS A 16 -12.87 -11.91 -28.43
C LYS A 16 -12.45 -12.12 -26.97
N TYR A 17 -11.28 -11.60 -26.59
CA TYR A 17 -10.69 -11.77 -25.26
C TYR A 17 -10.71 -10.47 -24.45
N ALA A 18 -11.42 -9.44 -24.92
CA ALA A 18 -11.55 -8.18 -24.20
C ALA A 18 -12.31 -8.40 -22.88
N GLY A 19 -11.80 -7.83 -21.79
CA GLY A 19 -12.41 -7.93 -20.45
C GLY A 19 -12.22 -9.28 -19.75
N GLN A 20 -11.54 -10.25 -20.38
CA GLN A 20 -11.15 -11.49 -19.71
C GLN A 20 -9.80 -11.31 -19.01
N LEU A 21 -9.67 -11.93 -17.83
CA LEU A 21 -8.41 -12.03 -17.12
C LEU A 21 -7.76 -13.35 -17.47
N PHE A 22 -6.43 -13.35 -17.54
CA PHE A 22 -5.64 -14.53 -17.82
C PHE A 22 -4.53 -14.64 -16.79
N ASP A 23 -4.25 -15.86 -16.38
CA ASP A 23 -3.04 -16.21 -15.67
C ASP A 23 -1.93 -16.60 -16.67
N MET A 24 -0.67 -16.46 -16.27
CA MET A 24 0.50 -16.64 -17.13
C MET A 24 1.33 -17.84 -16.69
N VAL A 25 1.46 -18.84 -17.57
CA VAL A 25 2.31 -20.02 -17.33
C VAL A 25 3.51 -19.99 -18.27
N PHE A 26 4.70 -20.01 -17.70
CA PHE A 26 5.97 -20.07 -18.43
C PHE A 26 6.45 -21.51 -18.53
N TYR A 27 6.80 -21.94 -19.74
CA TYR A 27 7.38 -23.25 -19.98
C TYR A 27 8.90 -23.16 -20.18
N PRO A 28 9.66 -24.22 -19.86
CA PRO A 28 11.13 -24.24 -20.01
C PRO A 28 11.61 -24.05 -21.46
N ASP A 29 10.73 -24.29 -22.45
CA ASP A 29 11.00 -24.10 -23.87
C ASP A 29 10.80 -22.64 -24.33
N GLY A 30 10.54 -21.71 -23.40
CA GLY A 30 10.32 -20.30 -23.67
C GLY A 30 8.89 -19.98 -24.13
N ARG A 31 7.98 -20.96 -24.16
CA ARG A 31 6.57 -20.70 -24.48
C ARG A 31 5.84 -20.10 -23.29
N LEU A 32 4.92 -19.20 -23.61
CA LEU A 32 4.02 -18.59 -22.64
C LEU A 32 2.58 -19.00 -22.96
N LYS A 33 1.87 -19.52 -21.97
CA LYS A 33 0.45 -19.88 -22.10
C LYS A 33 -0.40 -18.99 -21.21
N LEU A 34 -1.43 -18.42 -21.80
CA LEU A 34 -2.44 -17.63 -21.11
C LEU A 34 -3.64 -18.51 -20.77
N VAL A 35 -3.96 -18.64 -19.49
CA VAL A 35 -5.07 -19.48 -19.00
C VAL A 35 -6.19 -18.56 -18.52
N PRO A 36 -7.42 -18.63 -19.09
CA PRO A 36 -8.52 -17.78 -18.65
C PRO A 36 -8.82 -17.95 -17.16
N MET A 37 -8.99 -16.83 -16.46
CA MET A 37 -9.31 -16.79 -15.04
C MET A 37 -10.60 -16.00 -14.81
N LYS A 38 -11.38 -16.45 -13.83
CA LYS A 38 -12.51 -15.69 -13.28
C LYS A 38 -12.05 -15.01 -12.00
N ALA A 39 -12.03 -13.67 -11.98
CA ALA A 39 -11.82 -12.95 -10.73
C ALA A 39 -13.02 -13.22 -9.81
N VAL A 40 -12.72 -13.76 -8.62
CA VAL A 40 -13.67 -13.82 -7.52
C VAL A 40 -13.39 -12.60 -6.64
N PRO A 41 -14.35 -11.67 -6.48
CA PRO A 41 -14.19 -10.55 -5.58
C PRO A 41 -13.94 -11.09 -4.17
N THR A 42 -12.70 -10.96 -3.69
CA THR A 42 -12.45 -11.05 -2.27
C THR A 42 -12.93 -9.72 -1.69
N VAL A 43 -14.02 -9.74 -0.92
CA VAL A 43 -14.37 -8.60 -0.07
C VAL A 43 -13.17 -8.41 0.85
N ARG A 44 -12.30 -7.47 0.49
CA ARG A 44 -11.33 -6.93 1.42
C ARG A 44 -12.17 -5.99 2.26
N GLU A 45 -12.69 -6.49 3.38
CA GLU A 45 -13.29 -5.64 4.39
C GLU A 45 -12.23 -4.58 4.71
N GLY A 46 -12.46 -3.36 4.22
CA GLY A 46 -11.76 -2.20 4.74
C GLY A 46 -12.05 -2.15 6.25
N PRO A 47 -11.17 -1.55 7.07
CA PRO A 47 -11.40 -1.47 8.50
C PRO A 47 -12.75 -0.78 8.73
N ALA A 48 -13.76 -1.60 9.01
CA ALA A 48 -15.09 -1.15 9.32
C ALA A 48 -14.98 -0.50 10.69
N PHE A 49 -15.25 0.80 10.73
CA PHE A 49 -15.63 1.45 11.97
C PHE A 49 -16.78 0.64 12.56
N GLN A 50 -16.58 0.28 13.82
CA GLN A 50 -17.45 -0.56 14.61
C GLN A 50 -18.84 0.06 14.66
N ASP A 51 -19.84 -0.67 14.18
CA ASP A 51 -21.16 -0.64 14.80
C ASP A 51 -21.62 -2.09 14.95
N ALA A 52 -21.89 -2.45 16.20
CA ALA A 52 -22.25 -3.78 16.63
C ALA A 52 -23.64 -4.20 16.10
N ASP A 53 -23.90 -5.50 16.17
CA ASP A 53 -25.17 -6.20 15.91
C ASP A 53 -25.48 -6.66 14.49
N VAL A 54 -24.69 -7.63 13.97
CA VAL A 54 -25.25 -8.78 13.22
C VAL A 54 -24.39 -10.05 13.43
N ALA A 55 -24.37 -10.59 14.64
CA ALA A 55 -23.77 -11.90 14.89
C ALA A 55 -24.71 -13.02 14.43
N ALA A 56 -24.25 -13.89 13.50
CA ALA A 56 -24.50 -15.36 13.43
C ALA A 56 -24.59 -15.99 12.03
N ALA A 57 -24.50 -15.27 10.90
CA ALA A 57 -24.67 -15.88 9.56
C ALA A 57 -23.39 -16.05 8.71
N GLY A 58 -22.26 -15.45 9.08
CA GLY A 58 -21.06 -15.36 8.22
C GLY A 58 -20.01 -16.47 8.36
N HIS A 59 -20.05 -17.28 9.42
CA HIS A 59 -18.93 -18.19 9.73
C HIS A 59 -18.91 -19.47 8.88
N ALA A 60 -20.02 -19.86 8.25
CA ALA A 60 -20.11 -21.09 7.48
C ALA A 60 -19.42 -21.01 6.10
N SER A 61 -19.32 -19.83 5.50
CA SER A 61 -18.82 -19.68 4.11
C SER A 61 -17.29 -19.59 4.02
N VAL A 62 -16.61 -19.14 5.08
CA VAL A 62 -15.15 -18.95 5.09
C VAL A 62 -14.39 -20.27 5.25
N HIS A 63 -14.95 -21.25 5.97
CA HIS A 63 -14.34 -22.57 6.13
C HIS A 63 -14.34 -23.38 4.82
N ALA A 64 -15.38 -23.26 4.00
CA ALA A 64 -15.49 -23.99 2.74
C ALA A 64 -14.40 -23.59 1.72
N VAL A 65 -14.01 -22.31 1.69
CA VAL A 65 -12.92 -21.81 0.84
C VAL A 65 -11.55 -22.37 1.29
N HIS A 66 -11.36 -22.54 2.60
CA HIS A 66 -10.12 -23.04 3.18
C HIS A 66 -9.87 -24.54 2.90
N GLU A 67 -10.92 -25.37 2.93
CA GLU A 67 -10.80 -26.79 2.55
C GLU A 67 -10.56 -26.96 1.05
N SER A 68 -11.22 -26.14 0.23
CA SER A 68 -11.04 -26.14 -1.22
C SER A 68 -9.62 -25.73 -1.63
N ALA A 69 -8.97 -24.84 -0.87
CA ALA A 69 -7.60 -24.39 -1.16
C ALA A 69 -6.52 -25.43 -0.83
N ARG A 70 -6.81 -26.42 0.03
CA ARG A 70 -5.87 -27.51 0.37
C ARG A 70 -5.64 -28.50 -0.78
N THR A 71 -6.56 -28.56 -1.75
CA THR A 71 -6.49 -29.52 -2.87
C THR A 71 -5.67 -29.02 -4.06
N TYR A 72 -5.27 -27.74 -4.08
CA TYR A 72 -4.41 -27.21 -5.13
C TYR A 72 -2.96 -27.66 -4.92
N ARG A 73 -2.43 -28.41 -5.90
CA ARG A 73 -1.05 -28.90 -5.93
C ARG A 73 -0.06 -27.73 -5.86
N VAL A 74 0.88 -27.87 -4.93
CA VAL A 74 2.04 -26.99 -4.71
C VAL A 74 2.83 -26.86 -6.01
N GLY A 75 2.77 -25.69 -6.64
CA GLY A 75 3.48 -25.35 -7.86
C GLY A 75 3.93 -23.89 -7.92
N ASP A 76 3.10 -22.96 -7.44
CA ASP A 76 3.32 -21.53 -7.69
C ASP A 76 3.39 -20.71 -6.40
N GLY A 77 4.41 -20.92 -5.56
CA GLY A 77 4.99 -19.95 -4.60
C GLY A 77 4.10 -19.16 -3.61
N TRP A 78 2.78 -19.32 -3.62
CA TRP A 78 1.81 -18.47 -2.92
C TRP A 78 1.14 -19.18 -1.74
N LEU A 79 1.03 -20.50 -1.77
CA LEU A 79 0.40 -21.31 -0.72
C LEU A 79 1.37 -22.38 -0.19
N THR A 80 2.52 -21.97 0.38
CA THR A 80 3.28 -22.88 1.22
C THR A 80 2.51 -23.16 2.52
N SER A 81 2.69 -24.34 3.10
CA SER A 81 2.10 -24.71 4.39
C SER A 81 2.46 -23.69 5.49
N GLU A 82 3.70 -23.21 5.47
CA GLU A 82 4.21 -22.16 6.34
C GLU A 82 3.44 -20.83 6.19
N ARG A 83 3.19 -20.37 4.95
CA ARG A 83 2.41 -19.14 4.72
C ARG A 83 0.96 -19.28 5.16
N LEU A 84 0.37 -20.45 4.95
CA LEU A 84 -0.99 -20.75 5.42
C LEU A 84 -1.05 -20.75 6.95
N ALA A 85 -0.07 -21.35 7.61
CA ALA A 85 0.05 -21.34 9.06
C ALA A 85 0.25 -19.92 9.61
N ALA A 86 1.14 -19.13 8.99
CA ALA A 86 1.38 -17.74 9.37
C ALA A 86 0.13 -16.87 9.22
N ARG A 87 -0.65 -17.10 8.15
CA ARG A 87 -1.91 -16.39 7.91
C ARG A 87 -2.99 -16.79 8.91
N LYS A 88 -3.09 -18.09 9.24
CA LYS A 88 -3.99 -18.58 10.28
C LYS A 88 -3.63 -17.98 11.64
N ALA A 89 -2.35 -18.02 12.01
CA ALA A 89 -1.86 -17.42 13.25
C ALA A 89 -2.12 -15.91 13.31
N ALA A 90 -2.04 -15.19 12.18
CA ALA A 90 -2.37 -13.78 12.12
C ALA A 90 -3.88 -13.51 12.33
N TYR A 91 -4.76 -14.39 11.83
CA TYR A 91 -6.20 -14.28 12.04
C TYR A 91 -6.61 -14.61 13.48
N GLU A 92 -5.90 -15.53 14.12
CA GLU A 92 -6.12 -15.92 15.53
C GLU A 92 -5.50 -14.92 16.53
N ARG A 93 -4.82 -13.86 16.07
CA ARG A 93 -4.29 -12.83 16.98
C ARG A 93 -5.43 -12.08 17.65
N THR A 94 -5.39 -12.08 18.97
CA THR A 94 -6.30 -11.27 19.78
C THR A 94 -5.96 -9.78 19.64
N PRO A 95 -6.95 -8.88 19.78
CA PRO A 95 -6.70 -7.45 19.84
C PRO A 95 -5.65 -7.06 20.89
N ASP A 96 -5.63 -7.75 22.03
CA ASP A 96 -4.67 -7.50 23.10
C ASP A 96 -3.23 -7.79 22.69
N HIS A 97 -3.00 -8.88 21.94
CA HIS A 97 -1.67 -9.17 21.39
C HIS A 97 -1.22 -8.13 20.37
N ILE A 98 -2.15 -7.61 19.56
CA ILE A 98 -1.85 -6.55 18.59
C ILE A 98 -1.50 -5.25 19.32
N ASN A 99 -2.28 -4.88 20.34
CA ASN A 99 -2.04 -3.69 21.15
C ASN A 99 -0.73 -3.78 21.93
N ALA A 100 -0.41 -4.94 22.50
CA ALA A 100 0.86 -5.17 23.19
C ALA A 100 2.05 -5.01 22.23
N ALA A 101 1.98 -5.58 21.02
CA ALA A 101 3.03 -5.42 20.01
C ALA A 101 3.18 -3.96 19.55
N HIS A 102 2.07 -3.24 19.38
CA HIS A 102 2.07 -1.83 19.05
C HIS A 102 2.73 -0.99 20.16
N ASN A 103 2.38 -1.24 21.42
CA ASN A 103 2.93 -0.52 22.57
C ASN A 103 4.43 -0.78 22.71
N GLN A 104 4.87 -2.02 22.55
CA GLN A 104 6.29 -2.36 22.57
C GLN A 104 7.04 -1.62 21.46
N TRP A 105 6.53 -1.65 20.23
CA TRP A 105 7.14 -0.91 19.13
C TRP A 105 7.21 0.60 19.41
N ALA A 106 6.15 1.18 19.98
CA ALA A 106 6.13 2.60 20.33
C ALA A 106 7.20 2.96 21.37
N LEU A 107 7.40 2.10 22.37
CA LEU A 107 8.48 2.25 23.35
C LEU A 107 9.86 2.16 22.69
N ASP A 108 10.07 1.14 21.86
CA ASP A 108 11.36 0.91 21.18
C ASP A 108 11.71 2.04 20.20
N ASN A 109 10.72 2.80 19.72
CA ASN A 109 10.88 3.85 18.70
C ASN A 109 10.65 5.26 19.25
N GLN A 110 10.63 5.44 20.58
CA GLN A 110 10.32 6.71 21.22
C GLN A 110 11.23 7.86 20.72
N ASP A 111 12.55 7.64 20.70
CA ASP A 111 13.52 8.65 20.25
C ASP A 111 13.28 9.07 18.79
N ALA A 112 12.90 8.12 17.92
CA ALA A 112 12.63 8.37 16.51
C ALA A 112 11.33 9.19 16.33
N ILE A 113 10.31 8.90 17.15
CA ILE A 113 9.06 9.65 17.20
C ILE A 113 9.33 11.08 17.68
N GLU A 114 10.11 11.26 18.74
CA GLU A 114 10.48 12.57 19.27
C GLU A 114 11.28 13.39 18.25
N ALA A 115 12.28 12.79 17.60
CA ALA A 115 13.04 13.43 16.54
C ALA A 115 12.15 13.86 15.38
N MET A 116 11.14 13.06 15.03
CA MET A 116 10.15 13.45 14.01
C MET A 116 9.28 14.62 14.48
N ASN A 117 8.79 14.58 15.71
CA ASN A 117 7.97 15.65 16.28
C ASN A 117 8.74 16.98 16.32
N GLN A 118 10.02 16.96 16.71
CA GLN A 118 10.89 18.13 16.67
C GLN A 118 11.06 18.66 15.23
N ARG A 119 11.29 17.79 14.24
CA ARG A 119 11.35 18.20 12.83
C ARG A 119 10.04 18.84 12.37
N MET A 120 8.90 18.25 12.73
CA MET A 120 7.58 18.77 12.37
C MET A 120 7.31 20.14 13.01
N ALA A 121 7.71 20.34 14.27
CA ALA A 121 7.63 21.63 14.95
C ALA A 121 8.51 22.69 14.26
N ASN A 122 9.74 22.32 13.88
CA ASN A 122 10.69 23.23 13.24
C ASN A 122 10.26 23.62 11.80
N ILE A 123 9.69 22.67 11.05
CA ILE A 123 9.20 22.94 9.69
C ILE A 123 7.88 23.74 9.76
N GLY A 124 7.07 23.52 10.80
CA GLY A 124 5.74 24.09 10.91
C GLY A 124 4.79 23.58 9.82
N SER A 125 3.58 24.14 9.79
CA SER A 125 2.62 23.79 8.74
C SER A 125 3.04 24.39 7.40
N MET A 126 2.63 23.76 6.29
CA MET A 126 2.82 24.33 4.95
C MET A 126 2.14 25.71 4.83
N GLY A 127 1.01 25.92 5.52
CA GLY A 127 0.31 27.20 5.58
C GLY A 127 1.16 28.31 6.21
N THR A 128 1.82 28.03 7.33
CA THR A 128 2.73 28.97 8.01
C THR A 128 3.87 29.37 7.08
N ARG A 129 4.49 28.39 6.42
CA ARG A 129 5.60 28.64 5.47
C ARG A 129 5.17 29.48 4.27
N ILE A 130 3.95 29.30 3.77
CA ILE A 130 3.40 30.11 2.68
C ILE A 130 3.12 31.54 3.16
N HIS A 131 2.55 31.68 4.35
CA HIS A 131 2.30 32.98 4.98
C HIS A 131 3.60 33.77 5.15
N ASP A 132 4.63 33.16 5.73
CA ASP A 132 5.92 33.84 5.97
C ASP A 132 6.60 34.23 4.66
N LYS A 133 6.52 33.38 3.63
CA LYS A 133 6.98 33.74 2.28
C LYS A 133 6.22 34.91 1.68
N ARG A 134 4.92 35.04 1.93
CA ARG A 134 4.12 36.19 1.47
C ARG A 134 4.51 37.45 2.24
N GLN A 135 4.68 37.36 3.55
CA GLN A 135 5.12 38.49 4.39
C GLN A 135 6.52 38.98 4.01
N ALA A 136 7.47 38.08 3.77
CA ALA A 136 8.82 38.43 3.32
C ALA A 136 8.84 39.13 1.96
N LYS A 137 7.88 38.84 1.07
CA LYS A 137 7.73 39.55 -0.22
C LYS A 137 7.10 40.94 -0.08
N LEU A 138 6.34 41.16 0.99
CA LEU A 138 5.65 42.43 1.27
C LEU A 138 6.56 43.43 1.99
N GLN A 139 7.66 42.98 2.61
CA GLN A 139 8.64 43.89 3.17
C GLN A 139 9.44 44.56 2.04
N PRO A 140 9.45 45.90 1.94
CA PRO A 140 10.25 46.59 0.95
C PRO A 140 11.73 46.29 1.21
N LYS A 141 12.43 45.88 0.16
CA LYS A 141 13.88 45.69 0.15
C LYS A 141 14.51 47.00 0.65
N ALA A 142 15.04 47.02 1.87
CA ALA A 142 15.69 48.20 2.42
C ALA A 142 16.79 48.63 1.44
N VAL A 143 16.55 49.75 0.77
CA VAL A 143 17.53 50.38 -0.12
C VAL A 143 18.71 50.73 0.78
N VAL A 144 19.85 50.09 0.53
CA VAL A 144 21.14 50.46 1.13
C VAL A 144 21.50 51.82 0.53
N ALA A 145 20.95 52.88 1.10
CA ALA A 145 21.36 54.26 0.86
C ALA A 145 22.44 54.59 1.89
N SER A 146 23.66 54.16 1.61
CA SER A 146 24.85 54.64 2.32
C SER A 146 26.03 54.71 1.34
N ASP A 147 25.89 55.49 0.28
CA ASP A 147 27.04 55.84 -0.56
C ASP A 147 26.94 57.28 -1.10
N SER A 148 26.72 58.21 -0.17
CA SER A 148 26.80 59.65 -0.47
C SER A 148 27.12 60.44 0.79
N LEU A 149 28.34 60.26 1.34
CA LEU A 149 28.96 61.22 2.26
C LEU A 149 30.48 60.96 2.39
N LYS A 150 31.24 61.32 1.35
CA LYS A 150 32.61 61.84 1.47
C LYS A 150 32.68 63.09 0.57
N LYS A 151 32.37 64.27 1.14
CA LYS A 151 33.32 65.38 1.45
C LYS A 151 34.22 65.69 0.25
N ALA A 152 34.01 66.76 -0.52
CA ALA A 152 34.15 68.18 -0.16
C ALA A 152 35.53 68.48 0.44
#